data_AF-A0A483ANT8-F1
#
_entry.id   AF-A0A483ANT8-F1
#
_cell.length_a   1.000
_cell.length_b   1.000
_cell.length_c   1.000
_cell.angle_alpha   90.00
_cell.angle_beta   90.00
_cell.angle_gamma   90.00
#
_symmetry.space_group_name_H-M   'P 1'
#
loop_
_entity.id
_entity.type
_entity.pdbx_description
1 polymer ?
#
loop_
_entity_poly.entity_id
_entity_poly.type
_entity_poly.pdbx_seq_one_letter_code
_entity_poly.pdbx_strand_id
1 'polypeptide(L)'
;MAKDRYLYAHASRVFHLETNPGNARVLVQRHGERDVWLNPPPIPLSMQEFDSVFELPYTRKPHPAYGRLKIPAYDMIRFSINIMRGCFGGCTFCSITEHEGRIIQSCSEDSVIREIETIRDTDRDFKGNISDLGGPTANMYRLQCKDEKIEASCRRLSCVYPGICSNLETDHKPLTKLYRRARNLKGIKHIFIASGLRYDLAVRDPEYIKELVTHHVSGRLKIAPEHTEDNTLSKMMKPGIGSYDQFKTLFERYSKQAGKNNT
;
A
#
# COMPACT_ATOMS: atom_id res chain seq x y z
N MET A 1 0.23 -1.61 -32.84
CA MET A 1 0.11 -1.05 -31.48
C MET A 1 1.14 0.05 -31.20
N ALA A 2 2.45 -0.21 -31.31
CA ALA A 2 3.50 0.75 -30.88
C ALA A 2 3.46 2.16 -31.52
N LYS A 3 2.86 2.33 -32.70
CA LYS A 3 2.73 3.63 -33.39
C LYS A 3 1.30 4.18 -33.43
N ASP A 4 0.32 3.44 -32.90
CA ASP A 4 -1.09 3.83 -32.94
C ASP A 4 -1.61 4.06 -31.52
N ARG A 5 -1.81 5.34 -31.18
CA ARG A 5 -2.27 5.77 -29.86
C ARG A 5 -3.66 5.23 -29.49
N TYR A 6 -4.54 5.02 -30.47
CA TYR A 6 -5.90 4.55 -30.22
C TYR A 6 -5.89 3.05 -29.95
N LEU A 7 -5.12 2.28 -30.70
CA LEU A 7 -4.93 0.85 -30.42
C LEU A 7 -4.20 0.62 -29.09
N TYR A 8 -3.22 1.46 -28.74
CA TYR A 8 -2.59 1.41 -27.43
C TYR A 8 -3.58 1.69 -26.29
N ALA A 9 -4.40 2.74 -26.42
CA ALA A 9 -5.42 3.08 -25.43
C ALA A 9 -6.47 1.94 -25.30
N HIS A 10 -6.87 1.32 -26.40
CA HIS A 10 -7.76 0.18 -26.40
C HIS A 10 -7.14 -1.03 -25.69
N ALA A 11 -5.90 -1.39 -26.04
CA ALA A 11 -5.18 -2.50 -25.41
C ALA A 11 -5.01 -2.27 -23.91
N SER A 12 -4.63 -1.05 -23.51
CA SER A 12 -4.54 -0.64 -22.10
C SER A 12 -5.88 -0.82 -21.39
N ARG A 13 -6.99 -0.30 -21.94
CA ARG A 13 -8.33 -0.47 -21.36
C ARG A 13 -8.70 -1.94 -21.17
N VAL A 14 -8.46 -2.79 -22.17
CA VAL A 14 -8.76 -4.23 -22.09
C VAL A 14 -7.90 -4.88 -21.00
N PHE A 15 -6.60 -4.61 -20.99
CA PHE A 15 -5.67 -5.16 -20.01
C PHE A 15 -6.07 -4.83 -18.56
N HIS A 16 -6.35 -3.56 -18.25
CA HIS A 16 -6.69 -3.16 -16.89
C HIS A 16 -8.05 -3.73 -16.41
N LEU A 17 -8.94 -4.13 -17.33
CA LEU A 17 -10.21 -4.79 -16.99
C LEU A 17 -10.04 -6.26 -16.60
N GLU A 18 -8.91 -6.89 -16.97
CA GLU A 18 -8.60 -8.29 -16.66
C GLU A 18 -7.64 -8.43 -15.47
N THR A 19 -7.63 -7.45 -14.55
CA THR A 19 -6.81 -7.46 -13.32
C THR A 19 -7.54 -8.03 -12.09
N ASN A 20 -8.83 -8.39 -12.22
CA ASN A 20 -9.59 -9.00 -11.13
C ASN A 20 -9.57 -10.53 -11.22
N PRO A 21 -8.94 -11.26 -10.29
CA PRO A 21 -8.84 -12.72 -10.35
C PRO A 21 -10.19 -13.45 -10.34
N GLY A 22 -11.26 -12.85 -9.84
CA GLY A 22 -12.59 -13.45 -9.82
C GLY A 22 -13.32 -13.46 -11.17
N ASN A 23 -12.90 -12.63 -12.13
CA ASN A 23 -13.58 -12.55 -13.44
C ASN A 23 -12.64 -12.31 -14.63
N ALA A 24 -11.34 -12.21 -14.40
CA ALA A 24 -10.37 -11.96 -15.44
C ALA A 24 -10.35 -13.07 -16.50
N ARG A 25 -10.17 -12.65 -17.74
CA ARG A 25 -10.05 -13.51 -18.91
C ARG A 25 -8.60 -13.60 -19.34
N VAL A 26 -8.27 -14.70 -19.99
CA VAL A 26 -7.03 -14.81 -20.76
C VAL A 26 -7.00 -13.71 -21.82
N LEU A 27 -5.85 -13.07 -21.97
CA LEU A 27 -5.57 -12.15 -23.08
C LEU A 27 -4.54 -12.77 -24.01
N VAL A 28 -4.76 -12.62 -25.31
CA VAL A 28 -3.82 -13.05 -26.35
C VAL A 28 -3.47 -11.85 -27.20
N GLN A 29 -2.18 -11.57 -27.32
CA GLN A 29 -1.67 -10.47 -28.14
C GLN A 29 -0.67 -11.00 -29.16
N ARG A 30 -0.98 -10.84 -30.46
CA ARG A 30 -0.02 -11.12 -31.53
C ARG A 30 1.17 -10.16 -31.48
N HIS A 31 2.37 -10.71 -31.50
CA HIS A 31 3.65 -10.03 -31.44
C HIS A 31 4.64 -10.63 -32.45
N GLY A 32 4.73 -10.00 -33.63
CA GLY A 32 5.47 -10.57 -34.77
C GLY A 32 4.83 -11.88 -35.23
N GLU A 33 5.65 -12.94 -35.31
CA GLU A 33 5.24 -14.29 -35.70
C GLU A 33 4.74 -15.15 -34.52
N ARG A 34 4.59 -14.57 -33.33
CA ARG A 34 4.19 -15.29 -32.10
C ARG A 34 3.01 -14.62 -31.43
N ASP A 35 2.27 -15.38 -30.64
CA ASP A 35 1.27 -14.86 -29.73
C ASP A 35 1.82 -14.81 -28.30
N VAL A 36 1.58 -13.70 -27.61
CA VAL A 36 1.83 -13.54 -26.18
C VAL A 36 0.53 -13.91 -25.46
N TRP A 37 0.59 -14.98 -24.68
CA TRP A 37 -0.50 -15.45 -23.85
C TRP A 37 -0.35 -14.90 -22.43
N LEU A 38 -1.31 -14.08 -21.99
CA LEU A 38 -1.35 -13.55 -20.63
C LEU A 38 -2.40 -14.33 -19.84
N ASN A 39 -1.92 -15.05 -18.82
CA ASN A 39 -2.79 -15.74 -17.88
C ASN A 39 -3.56 -14.73 -17.02
N PRO A 40 -4.77 -15.10 -16.56
CA PRO A 40 -5.47 -14.34 -15.52
C PRO A 40 -4.58 -14.18 -14.28
N PRO A 41 -4.73 -13.10 -13.51
CA PRO A 41 -4.04 -12.94 -12.24
C PRO A 41 -4.39 -14.09 -11.29
N PRO A 42 -3.43 -14.56 -10.47
CA PRO A 42 -3.68 -15.64 -9.53
C PRO A 42 -4.67 -15.21 -8.45
N ILE A 43 -5.36 -16.19 -7.86
CA ILE A 43 -6.14 -15.94 -6.64
C ILE A 43 -5.18 -15.47 -5.54
N PRO A 44 -5.49 -14.37 -4.81
CA PRO A 44 -4.65 -13.89 -3.72
C PRO A 44 -4.47 -14.94 -2.63
N LEU A 45 -3.32 -14.93 -1.97
CA LEU A 45 -3.05 -15.81 -0.84
C LEU A 45 -4.00 -15.49 0.32
N SER A 46 -4.41 -16.52 1.04
CA SER A 46 -5.02 -16.36 2.36
C SER A 46 -4.04 -15.70 3.33
N MET A 47 -4.55 -15.14 4.43
CA MET A 47 -3.69 -14.54 5.47
C MET A 47 -2.66 -15.53 6.01
N GLN A 48 -3.03 -16.80 6.21
CA GLN A 48 -2.13 -17.84 6.71
C GLN A 48 -1.03 -18.19 5.70
N GLU A 49 -1.39 -18.29 4.41
CA GLU A 49 -0.40 -18.51 3.35
C GLU A 49 0.51 -17.30 3.21
N PHE A 50 -0.03 -16.08 3.31
CA PHE A 50 0.74 -14.85 3.26
C PHE A 50 1.72 -14.75 4.43
N ASP A 51 1.27 -15.00 5.66
CA ASP A 51 2.13 -15.08 6.84
C ASP A 51 3.25 -16.09 6.64
N SER A 52 2.94 -17.29 6.10
CA SER A 52 3.96 -18.32 5.85
C SER A 52 5.08 -17.86 4.91
N VAL A 53 4.76 -17.01 3.93
CA VAL A 53 5.73 -16.45 2.98
C VAL A 53 6.64 -15.41 3.66
N PHE A 54 6.08 -14.57 4.53
CA PHE A 54 6.84 -13.53 5.24
C PHE A 54 7.64 -14.08 6.43
N GLU A 55 7.21 -15.20 7.01
CA GLU A 55 7.87 -15.87 8.13
C GLU A 55 8.93 -16.89 7.72
N LEU A 56 9.20 -17.05 6.42
CA LEU A 56 10.35 -17.83 5.97
C LEU A 56 11.63 -17.28 6.64
N PRO A 57 12.64 -18.14 6.92
CA PRO A 57 13.83 -17.77 7.67
C PRO A 57 14.81 -16.92 6.85
N TYR A 58 14.38 -15.74 6.40
CA TYR A 58 15.18 -14.81 5.64
C TYR A 58 16.35 -14.32 6.49
N THR A 59 17.54 -14.25 5.88
CA THR A 59 18.75 -13.76 6.57
C THR A 59 18.65 -12.28 6.95
N ARG A 60 17.76 -11.53 6.26
CA ARG A 60 17.62 -10.07 6.32
C ARG A 60 18.94 -9.32 6.13
N LYS A 61 19.89 -9.93 5.43
CA LYS A 61 21.22 -9.39 5.15
C LYS A 61 21.47 -9.35 3.64
N PRO A 62 22.32 -8.44 3.15
CA PRO A 62 22.79 -8.47 1.77
C PRO A 62 23.37 -9.84 1.40
N HIS A 63 23.23 -10.22 0.13
CA HIS A 63 23.84 -11.44 -0.37
C HIS A 63 25.37 -11.40 -0.18
N PRO A 64 26.03 -12.48 0.29
CA PRO A 64 27.47 -12.48 0.58
C PRO A 64 28.36 -12.04 -0.59
N ALA A 65 27.92 -12.26 -1.84
CA ALA A 65 28.63 -11.83 -3.05
C ALA A 65 28.92 -10.31 -3.11
N TYR A 66 28.14 -9.48 -2.41
CA TYR A 66 28.40 -8.04 -2.33
C TYR A 66 29.58 -7.69 -1.42
N GLY A 67 30.07 -8.62 -0.60
CA GLY A 67 31.23 -8.43 0.26
C GLY A 67 31.11 -7.21 1.18
N ARG A 68 31.96 -6.20 0.96
CA ARG A 68 31.99 -4.94 1.72
C ARG A 68 31.31 -3.77 1.00
N LEU A 69 30.66 -4.01 -0.14
CA LEU A 69 29.97 -2.96 -0.86
C LEU A 69 28.78 -2.46 -0.04
N LYS A 70 28.69 -1.14 0.10
CA LYS A 70 27.52 -0.51 0.66
C LYS A 70 26.36 -0.64 -0.32
N ILE A 71 25.20 -1.08 0.15
CA ILE A 71 23.98 -1.15 -0.65
C ILE A 71 23.01 -0.11 -0.08
N PRO A 72 22.92 1.10 -0.67
CA PRO A 72 22.07 2.17 -0.14
C PRO A 72 20.60 1.76 0.03
N ALA A 73 20.08 0.93 -0.89
CA ALA A 73 18.72 0.41 -0.81
C ALA A 73 18.50 -0.47 0.42
N TYR A 74 19.49 -1.30 0.79
CA TYR A 74 19.43 -2.13 2.00
C TYR A 74 19.37 -1.26 3.25
N ASP A 75 20.24 -0.26 3.37
CA ASP A 75 20.26 0.65 4.52
C ASP A 75 18.91 1.35 4.72
N MET A 76 18.23 1.69 3.62
CA MET A 76 16.91 2.33 3.64
C MET A 76 15.81 1.39 4.15
N ILE A 77 15.84 0.11 3.79
CA ILE A 77 14.74 -0.84 4.06
C ILE A 77 15.02 -1.83 5.18
N ARG A 78 16.23 -1.85 5.75
CA ARG A 78 16.68 -2.85 6.75
C ARG A 78 15.68 -3.05 7.90
N PHE A 79 15.09 -1.96 8.39
CA PHE A 79 14.12 -1.93 9.48
C PHE A 79 12.71 -1.53 9.02
N SER A 80 12.41 -1.70 7.74
CA SER A 80 11.07 -1.58 7.19
C SER A 80 10.40 -2.96 7.20
N ILE A 81 9.10 -2.98 7.49
CA ILE A 81 8.27 -4.18 7.51
C ILE A 81 7.06 -3.93 6.62
N ASN A 82 6.82 -4.88 5.71
CA ASN A 82 5.67 -4.86 4.84
C ASN A 82 4.52 -5.66 5.46
N ILE A 83 3.38 -5.00 5.71
CA ILE A 83 2.20 -5.60 6.36
C ILE A 83 1.12 -6.01 5.35
N MET A 84 1.24 -5.61 4.08
CA MET A 84 0.24 -5.93 3.05
C MET A 84 0.76 -5.81 1.61
N ARG A 85 0.09 -6.50 0.69
CA ARG A 85 0.25 -6.32 -0.76
C ARG A 85 -1.07 -5.95 -1.42
N GLY A 86 -0.96 -5.34 -2.60
CA GLY A 86 -2.08 -4.96 -3.44
C GLY A 86 -2.52 -3.53 -3.25
N CYS A 87 -3.28 -3.01 -4.22
CA CYS A 87 -3.85 -1.67 -4.17
C CYS A 87 -5.10 -1.58 -5.04
N PHE A 88 -6.25 -1.24 -4.45
CA PHE A 88 -7.49 -0.98 -5.18
C PHE A 88 -7.61 0.47 -5.70
N GLY A 89 -6.50 1.21 -5.68
CA GLY A 89 -6.44 2.63 -6.01
C GLY A 89 -6.78 2.92 -7.47
N GLY A 90 -6.36 2.05 -8.40
CA GLY A 90 -6.65 2.16 -9.83
C GLY A 90 -6.05 3.40 -10.49
N CYS A 91 -4.93 3.92 -9.98
CA CYS A 91 -4.28 5.10 -10.53
C CYS A 91 -3.63 4.74 -11.87
N THR A 92 -3.94 5.48 -12.94
CA THR A 92 -3.61 5.08 -14.32
C THR A 92 -2.11 5.09 -14.66
N PHE A 93 -1.28 5.68 -13.80
CA PHE A 93 0.18 5.73 -13.94
C PHE A 93 0.89 4.69 -13.06
N CYS A 94 0.16 4.08 -12.12
CA CYS A 94 0.73 3.20 -11.11
C CYS A 94 0.62 1.75 -11.57
N SER A 95 1.67 0.96 -11.36
CA SER A 95 1.71 -0.45 -11.73
C SER A 95 1.45 -1.41 -10.57
N ILE A 96 1.12 -0.91 -9.37
CA ILE A 96 0.92 -1.78 -8.18
C ILE A 96 -0.24 -2.75 -8.41
N THR A 97 -1.33 -2.29 -9.01
CA THR A 97 -2.51 -3.15 -9.27
C THR A 97 -2.16 -4.33 -10.16
N GLU A 98 -1.27 -4.11 -11.14
CA GLU A 98 -0.82 -5.08 -12.12
C GLU A 98 0.24 -6.02 -11.55
N HIS A 99 1.10 -5.52 -10.65
CA HIS A 99 2.17 -6.31 -10.04
C HIS A 99 1.72 -7.11 -8.81
N GLU A 100 0.90 -6.52 -7.95
CA GLU A 100 0.50 -7.09 -6.66
C GLU A 100 -0.98 -7.49 -6.59
N GLY A 101 -1.78 -7.08 -7.58
CA GLY A 101 -3.22 -7.28 -7.60
C GLY A 101 -4.00 -6.12 -6.98
N ARG A 102 -5.28 -6.07 -7.30
CA ARG A 102 -6.21 -5.08 -6.74
C ARG A 102 -6.72 -5.42 -5.34
N ILE A 103 -6.70 -6.70 -4.99
CA ILE A 103 -7.23 -7.23 -3.72
C ILE A 103 -6.14 -7.12 -2.66
N ILE A 104 -6.47 -6.56 -1.51
CA ILE A 104 -5.50 -6.41 -0.42
C ILE A 104 -5.24 -7.76 0.23
N GLN A 105 -3.98 -8.18 0.23
CA GLN A 105 -3.47 -9.29 1.03
C GLN A 105 -2.77 -8.71 2.25
N SER A 106 -3.14 -9.13 3.45
CA SER A 106 -2.59 -8.57 4.70
C SER A 106 -1.98 -9.65 5.55
N CYS A 107 -0.83 -9.37 6.16
CA CYS A 107 -0.28 -10.21 7.23
C CYS A 107 -1.21 -10.21 8.44
N SER A 108 -1.13 -11.24 9.27
CA SER A 108 -1.75 -11.21 10.60
C SER A 108 -1.00 -10.25 11.51
N GLU A 109 -1.73 -9.74 12.53
CA GLU A 109 -1.14 -8.88 13.56
C GLU A 109 0.00 -9.59 14.29
N ASP A 110 -0.16 -10.90 14.56
CA ASP A 110 0.85 -11.70 15.25
C ASP A 110 2.09 -11.93 14.39
N SER A 111 1.93 -12.15 13.08
CA SER A 111 3.05 -12.30 12.16
C SER A 111 3.90 -11.03 12.11
N VAL A 112 3.25 -9.88 11.98
CA VAL A 112 3.93 -8.58 11.99
C VAL A 112 4.67 -8.35 13.30
N ILE A 113 4.07 -8.69 14.45
CA ILE A 113 4.74 -8.58 15.75
C ILE A 113 5.98 -9.48 15.79
N ARG A 114 5.87 -10.75 15.39
CA ARG A 114 7.02 -11.68 15.35
C ARG A 114 8.15 -11.15 14.47
N GLU A 115 7.84 -10.53 13.34
CA GLU A 115 8.86 -9.93 12.47
C GLU A 115 9.58 -8.75 13.17
N ILE A 116 8.83 -7.87 13.85
CA ILE A 116 9.41 -6.78 14.66
C ILE A 116 10.35 -7.34 15.72
N GLU A 117 9.93 -8.39 16.43
CA GLU A 117 10.72 -9.04 17.47
C GLU A 117 11.97 -9.71 16.90
N THR A 118 11.84 -10.36 15.74
CA THR A 118 12.98 -10.96 15.04
C THR A 118 14.03 -9.92 14.69
N ILE A 119 13.62 -8.75 14.15
CA ILE A 119 14.55 -7.64 13.88
C ILE A 119 15.20 -7.16 15.18
N ARG A 120 14.40 -6.93 16.22
CA ARG A 120 14.86 -6.45 17.52
C ARG A 120 15.92 -7.38 18.13
N ASP A 121 15.70 -8.68 18.03
CA ASP A 121 16.47 -9.68 18.76
C ASP A 121 17.67 -10.20 17.97
N THR A 122 17.64 -10.12 16.63
CA THR A 122 18.70 -10.67 15.76
C THR A 122 19.65 -9.61 15.19
N ASP A 123 19.21 -8.36 15.05
CA ASP A 123 20.02 -7.30 14.46
C ASP A 123 20.73 -6.45 15.53
N ARG A 124 22.05 -6.59 15.63
CA ARG A 124 22.89 -5.88 16.61
C ARG A 124 22.91 -4.35 16.44
N ASP A 125 22.61 -3.86 15.24
CA ASP A 125 22.57 -2.42 14.97
C ASP A 125 21.21 -1.82 15.27
N PHE A 126 20.19 -2.62 15.59
CA PHE A 126 18.85 -2.14 15.89
C PHE A 126 18.84 -1.25 17.14
N LYS A 127 18.28 -0.04 17.01
CA LYS A 127 18.23 0.97 18.10
C LYS A 127 16.83 1.21 18.67
N GLY A 128 15.87 0.35 18.34
CA GLY A 128 14.48 0.45 18.76
C GLY A 128 13.57 1.20 17.78
N ASN A 129 14.02 1.47 16.55
CA ASN A 129 13.26 2.24 15.57
C ASN A 129 12.93 1.37 14.35
N ILE A 130 11.64 1.11 14.12
CA ILE A 130 11.15 0.56 12.84
C ILE A 130 10.97 1.73 11.87
N SER A 131 11.68 1.69 10.73
CA SER A 131 11.75 2.80 9.79
C SER A 131 10.48 2.98 8.94
N ASP A 132 9.74 1.90 8.76
CA ASP A 132 8.41 1.91 8.15
C ASP A 132 7.64 0.64 8.54
N LEU A 133 6.36 0.78 8.86
CA LEU A 133 5.44 -0.34 9.09
C LEU A 133 4.21 -0.18 8.18
N GLY A 134 4.35 -0.58 6.93
CA GLY A 134 3.40 -0.19 5.89
C GLY A 134 3.37 -1.15 4.71
N GLY A 135 3.11 -0.61 3.54
CA GLY A 135 3.00 -1.38 2.30
C GLY A 135 2.86 -0.42 1.13
N PRO A 136 2.44 -0.90 -0.06
CA PRO A 136 2.28 -0.05 -1.24
C PRO A 136 1.39 1.18 -0.98
N THR A 137 0.42 1.03 -0.08
CA THR A 137 -0.31 2.14 0.53
C THR A 137 -0.52 1.82 2.02
N ALA A 138 0.05 2.63 2.90
CA ALA A 138 0.12 2.33 4.34
C ALA A 138 -1.25 2.11 4.99
N ASN A 139 -2.29 2.81 4.52
CA ASN A 139 -3.61 2.82 5.15
C ASN A 139 -4.64 1.89 4.49
N MET A 140 -4.22 0.89 3.71
CA MET A 140 -5.12 -0.09 3.10
C MET A 140 -5.16 -1.44 3.83
N TYR A 141 -4.37 -1.63 4.88
CA TYR A 141 -4.30 -2.88 5.64
C TYR A 141 -5.69 -3.35 6.09
N ARG A 142 -6.07 -4.56 5.69
CA ARG A 142 -7.38 -5.21 5.92
C ARG A 142 -8.61 -4.47 5.36
N LEU A 143 -8.42 -3.46 4.51
CA LEU A 143 -9.54 -2.87 3.76
C LEU A 143 -9.89 -3.78 2.58
N GLN A 144 -11.17 -4.09 2.44
CA GLN A 144 -11.66 -5.02 1.41
C GLN A 144 -13.08 -4.66 0.97
N CYS A 145 -13.59 -5.36 -0.05
CA CYS A 145 -14.99 -5.25 -0.39
C CYS A 145 -15.87 -5.87 0.71
N LYS A 146 -17.07 -5.33 0.88
CA LYS A 146 -18.06 -5.81 1.85
C LYS A 146 -18.59 -7.22 1.54
N ASP A 147 -18.53 -7.62 0.28
CA ASP A 147 -19.10 -8.88 -0.20
C ASP A 147 -18.21 -9.48 -1.30
N GLU A 148 -17.82 -10.74 -1.09
CA GLU A 148 -16.93 -11.47 -1.99
C GLU A 148 -17.53 -11.71 -3.38
N LYS A 149 -18.86 -11.87 -3.50
CA LYS A 149 -19.54 -12.05 -4.80
C LYS A 149 -19.55 -10.74 -5.60
N ILE A 150 -19.73 -9.61 -4.91
CA ILE A 150 -19.58 -8.29 -5.54
C ILE A 150 -18.14 -8.12 -6.00
N GLU A 151 -17.15 -8.42 -5.16
CA GLU A 151 -15.74 -8.31 -5.51
C GLU A 151 -15.37 -9.19 -6.69
N ALA A 152 -15.77 -10.47 -6.68
CA ALA A 152 -15.46 -11.43 -7.72
C ALA A 152 -16.04 -11.03 -9.09
N SER A 153 -17.21 -10.38 -9.13
CA SER A 153 -17.84 -9.93 -10.38
C SER A 153 -17.48 -8.50 -10.79
N CYS A 154 -16.73 -7.77 -9.96
CA CYS A 154 -16.45 -6.35 -10.16
C CYS A 154 -15.50 -6.08 -11.35
N ARG A 155 -15.91 -5.16 -12.23
CA ARG A 155 -15.11 -4.66 -13.37
C ARG A 155 -14.64 -3.21 -13.21
N ARG A 156 -14.87 -2.58 -12.05
CA ARG A 156 -14.40 -1.20 -11.81
C ARG A 156 -12.87 -1.18 -11.78
N LEU A 157 -12.26 -0.19 -12.44
CA LEU A 157 -10.82 0.02 -12.42
C LEU A 157 -10.31 0.59 -11.09
N SER A 158 -11.15 1.32 -10.36
CA SER A 158 -10.82 1.92 -9.07
C SER A 158 -11.99 1.79 -8.08
N CYS A 159 -11.66 1.51 -6.82
CA CYS A 159 -12.61 1.53 -5.70
C CYS A 159 -12.74 2.92 -5.07
N VAL A 160 -11.93 3.90 -5.51
CA VAL A 160 -11.77 5.21 -4.86
C VAL A 160 -11.83 6.38 -5.84
N TYR A 161 -12.22 6.12 -7.09
CA TYR A 161 -12.46 7.12 -8.12
C TYR A 161 -13.75 6.80 -8.92
N PRO A 162 -14.55 7.81 -9.33
CA PRO A 162 -14.46 9.24 -9.01
C PRO A 162 -14.80 9.58 -7.54
N GLY A 163 -15.23 8.59 -6.78
CA GLY A 163 -15.37 8.65 -5.33
C GLY A 163 -15.21 7.26 -4.73
N ILE A 164 -15.24 7.19 -3.40
CA ILE A 164 -15.14 5.93 -2.66
C ILE A 164 -16.38 5.08 -2.95
N CYS A 165 -16.15 3.84 -3.38
CA CYS A 165 -17.18 2.86 -3.64
C CYS A 165 -17.97 2.56 -2.35
N SER A 166 -19.30 2.54 -2.43
CA SER A 166 -20.17 2.21 -1.30
C SER A 166 -19.96 0.78 -0.75
N ASN A 167 -19.42 -0.11 -1.58
CA ASN A 167 -19.11 -1.49 -1.24
C ASN A 167 -17.69 -1.67 -0.69
N LEU A 168 -16.90 -0.60 -0.54
CA LEU A 168 -15.57 -0.67 0.06
C LEU A 168 -15.69 -0.42 1.57
N GLU A 169 -15.08 -1.28 2.38
CA GLU A 169 -14.85 -1.02 3.80
C GLU A 169 -13.71 -0.01 3.97
N THR A 170 -13.89 0.95 4.87
CA THR A 170 -12.90 2.03 5.12
C THR A 170 -12.57 2.21 6.60
N ASP A 171 -12.84 1.19 7.43
CA ASP A 171 -12.52 1.20 8.87
C ASP A 171 -11.03 0.91 9.07
N HIS A 172 -10.28 1.88 9.62
CA HIS A 172 -8.84 1.70 9.87
C HIS A 172 -8.54 1.13 11.27
N LYS A 173 -9.55 0.77 12.08
CA LYS A 173 -9.34 0.17 13.41
C LYS A 173 -8.37 -1.02 13.43
N PRO A 174 -8.39 -1.96 12.46
CA PRO A 174 -7.42 -3.06 12.48
C PRO A 174 -5.98 -2.56 12.36
N LEU A 175 -5.76 -1.51 11.58
CA LEU A 175 -4.45 -0.89 11.41
C LEU A 175 -4.02 -0.11 12.65
N THR A 176 -4.90 0.70 13.24
CA THR A 176 -4.55 1.45 14.46
C THR A 176 -4.32 0.53 15.65
N LYS A 177 -5.04 -0.60 15.74
CA LYS A 177 -4.77 -1.65 16.71
C LYS A 177 -3.36 -2.24 16.54
N LEU A 178 -2.98 -2.59 15.31
CA LEU A 178 -1.64 -3.10 15.00
C LEU A 178 -0.56 -2.09 15.40
N TYR A 179 -0.71 -0.82 15.01
CA TYR A 179 0.23 0.24 15.34
C TYR A 179 0.43 0.41 16.86
N ARG A 180 -0.67 0.41 17.62
CA ARG A 180 -0.64 0.51 19.08
C ARG A 180 0.08 -0.67 19.71
N ARG A 181 -0.21 -1.89 19.24
CA ARG A 181 0.45 -3.10 19.73
C ARG A 181 1.95 -3.08 19.43
N ALA A 182 2.34 -2.77 18.19
CA ALA A 182 3.73 -2.68 17.76
C ALA A 182 4.52 -1.65 18.57
N ARG A 183 3.94 -0.47 18.83
CA ARG A 183 4.56 0.58 19.64
C ARG A 183 4.78 0.16 21.11
N ASN A 184 3.90 -0.67 21.66
CA ASN A 184 3.96 -1.10 23.06
C ASN A 184 4.92 -2.28 23.30
N LEU A 185 5.57 -2.81 22.25
CA LEU A 185 6.54 -3.87 22.39
C LEU A 185 7.78 -3.41 23.15
N LYS A 186 8.24 -4.24 24.10
CA LYS A 186 9.47 -3.99 24.84
C LYS A 186 10.66 -3.91 23.87
N GLY A 187 11.48 -2.87 24.04
CA GLY A 187 12.66 -2.61 23.20
C GLY A 187 12.36 -1.77 21.95
N ILE A 188 11.09 -1.48 21.66
CA ILE A 188 10.67 -0.55 20.61
C ILE A 188 10.52 0.86 21.21
N LYS A 189 11.13 1.83 20.55
CA LYS A 189 11.05 3.27 20.87
C LYS A 189 10.07 3.96 19.93
N HIS A 190 10.19 3.71 18.63
CA HIS A 190 9.36 4.34 17.61
C HIS A 190 9.02 3.37 16.48
N ILE A 191 7.76 3.43 16.03
CA ILE A 191 7.27 2.83 14.80
C ILE A 191 6.97 3.97 13.84
N PHE A 192 7.76 4.12 12.78
CA PHE A 192 7.52 5.14 11.77
C PHE A 192 6.60 4.62 10.66
N ILE A 193 5.85 5.53 10.05
CA ILE A 193 5.09 5.29 8.83
C ILE A 193 5.59 6.27 7.78
N ALA A 194 6.44 5.75 6.89
CA ALA A 194 7.09 6.46 5.81
C ALA A 194 6.51 6.10 4.43
N SER A 195 5.72 5.03 4.35
CA SER A 195 4.94 4.64 3.18
C SER A 195 3.86 5.68 2.84
N GLY A 196 3.58 5.84 1.54
CA GLY A 196 2.52 6.72 1.06
C GLY A 196 1.14 6.26 1.53
N LEU A 197 0.23 7.19 1.78
CA LEU A 197 -1.15 6.89 2.17
C LEU A 197 -2.17 7.59 1.28
N ARG A 198 -3.39 7.06 1.28
CA ARG A 198 -4.54 7.63 0.60
C ARG A 198 -5.27 8.59 1.53
N TYR A 199 -5.07 9.88 1.30
CA TYR A 199 -5.68 10.95 2.12
C TYR A 199 -7.21 10.95 2.02
N ASP A 200 -7.77 10.58 0.87
CA ASP A 200 -9.22 10.42 0.67
C ASP A 200 -9.84 9.30 1.51
N LEU A 201 -9.09 8.23 1.80
CA LEU A 201 -9.49 7.23 2.78
C LEU A 201 -9.26 7.71 4.21
N ALA A 202 -8.11 8.34 4.47
CA ALA A 202 -7.74 8.79 5.81
C ALA A 202 -8.73 9.82 6.38
N VAL A 203 -9.27 10.75 5.57
CA VAL A 203 -10.26 11.73 6.04
C VAL A 203 -11.58 11.11 6.51
N ARG A 204 -11.86 9.85 6.15
CA ARG A 204 -13.03 9.11 6.65
C ARG A 204 -12.84 8.62 8.07
N ASP A 205 -11.61 8.57 8.56
CA ASP A 205 -11.27 8.06 9.88
C ASP A 205 -10.33 9.04 10.63
N PRO A 206 -10.90 10.05 11.31
CA PRO A 206 -10.11 11.01 12.09
C PRO A 206 -9.30 10.37 13.22
N GLU A 207 -9.71 9.19 13.72
CA GLU A 207 -8.99 8.45 14.75
C GLU A 207 -7.67 7.90 14.22
N TYR A 208 -7.69 7.36 13.01
CA TYR A 208 -6.47 6.96 12.29
C TYR A 208 -5.49 8.12 12.09
N ILE A 209 -5.98 9.28 11.64
CA ILE A 209 -5.12 10.47 11.47
C ILE A 209 -4.52 10.88 12.82
N LYS A 210 -5.33 10.89 13.89
CA LYS A 210 -4.84 11.23 15.23
C LYS A 210 -3.73 10.26 15.69
N GLU A 211 -3.92 8.95 15.56
CA GLU A 211 -2.91 7.94 15.91
C GLU A 211 -1.62 8.16 15.10
N LEU A 212 -1.74 8.26 13.78
CA LEU A 212 -0.64 8.45 12.84
C LEU A 212 0.19 9.70 13.20
N VAL A 213 -0.48 10.84 13.33
CA VAL A 213 0.17 12.13 13.57
C VAL A 213 0.81 12.19 14.95
N THR A 214 0.15 11.64 15.97
CA THR A 214 0.65 11.72 17.35
C THR A 214 1.89 10.84 17.51
N HIS A 215 1.93 9.65 16.90
CA HIS A 215 2.91 8.63 17.29
C HIS A 215 3.86 8.17 16.19
N HIS A 216 3.48 8.29 14.92
CA HIS A 216 4.12 7.53 13.85
C HIS A 216 4.83 8.38 12.78
N VAL A 217 4.62 9.69 12.81
CA VAL A 217 5.31 10.64 11.92
C VAL A 217 6.21 11.57 12.72
N SER A 218 7.36 11.91 12.16
CA SER A 218 8.33 12.85 12.76
C SER A 218 7.96 14.32 12.51
N GLY A 219 6.67 14.64 12.38
CA GLY A 219 6.13 15.98 12.04
C GLY A 219 6.03 16.27 10.54
N ARG A 220 6.69 15.47 9.69
CA ARG A 220 6.54 15.53 8.22
C ARG A 220 6.02 14.19 7.72
N LEU A 221 4.97 14.23 6.92
CA LEU A 221 4.40 13.08 6.26
C LEU A 221 4.56 13.27 4.75
N LYS A 222 5.13 12.28 4.07
CA LYS A 222 5.28 12.31 2.62
C LYS A 222 3.92 11.98 1.99
N ILE A 223 3.29 12.99 1.42
CA ILE A 223 2.03 12.86 0.69
C ILE A 223 2.24 13.42 -0.70
N ALA A 224 1.96 12.61 -1.71
CA ALA A 224 1.94 13.05 -3.10
C ALA A 224 0.47 13.18 -3.55
N PRO A 225 -0.06 14.40 -3.73
CA PRO A 225 -1.30 14.60 -4.47
C PRO A 225 -1.12 14.27 -5.96
N GLU A 226 0.14 14.09 -6.40
CA GLU A 226 0.61 13.83 -7.77
C GLU A 226 0.39 14.99 -8.76
N HIS A 227 -0.67 15.78 -8.59
CA HIS A 227 -0.93 17.01 -9.32
C HIS A 227 -1.88 17.93 -8.52
N THR A 228 -2.03 19.17 -8.94
CA THR A 228 -2.98 20.16 -8.37
C THR A 228 -4.20 20.43 -9.26
N GLU A 229 -4.21 19.93 -10.49
CA GLU A 229 -5.20 20.32 -11.51
C GLU A 229 -6.22 19.21 -11.68
N ASP A 230 -7.50 19.52 -11.52
CA ASP A 230 -8.58 18.54 -11.57
C ASP A 230 -8.63 17.79 -12.91
N ASN A 231 -8.35 18.47 -14.01
CA ASN A 231 -8.30 17.85 -15.33
C ASN A 231 -7.21 16.76 -15.39
N THR A 232 -6.02 17.02 -14.87
CA THR A 232 -4.94 16.03 -14.84
C THR A 232 -5.23 14.92 -13.84
N LEU A 233 -5.67 15.26 -12.61
CA LEU A 233 -6.05 14.29 -11.58
C LEU A 233 -7.15 13.33 -12.06
N SER A 234 -8.11 13.83 -12.85
CA SER A 234 -9.15 13.00 -13.44
C SER A 234 -8.59 11.93 -14.39
N LYS A 235 -7.56 12.26 -15.19
CA LYS A 235 -6.88 11.29 -16.07
C LYS A 235 -6.02 10.31 -15.28
N MET A 236 -5.52 10.73 -14.11
CA MET A 236 -4.78 9.90 -13.17
C MET A 236 -5.69 9.00 -12.31
N MET A 237 -7.01 9.19 -12.38
CA MET A 237 -8.00 8.58 -11.47
C MET A 237 -7.70 8.86 -9.99
N LYS A 238 -7.26 10.09 -9.71
CA LYS A 238 -7.05 10.63 -8.36
C LYS A 238 -8.19 11.58 -8.00
N PRO A 239 -8.56 11.69 -6.71
CA PRO A 239 -9.51 12.70 -6.26
C PRO A 239 -8.93 14.10 -6.47
N GLY A 240 -9.81 15.09 -6.62
CA GLY A 240 -9.42 16.51 -6.68
C GLY A 240 -8.72 16.98 -5.39
N ILE A 241 -8.12 18.17 -5.45
CA ILE A 241 -7.27 18.68 -4.36
C ILE A 241 -8.02 18.90 -3.04
N GLY A 242 -9.36 19.06 -3.07
CA GLY A 242 -10.16 19.30 -1.86
C GLY A 242 -10.03 18.20 -0.79
N SER A 243 -9.82 16.94 -1.17
CA SER A 243 -9.56 15.86 -0.19
C SER A 243 -8.21 16.01 0.51
N TYR A 244 -7.21 16.58 -0.17
CA TYR A 244 -5.92 16.90 0.42
C TYR A 244 -6.05 18.06 1.42
N ASP A 245 -6.83 19.11 1.12
CA ASP A 245 -7.03 20.23 2.04
C ASP A 245 -7.74 19.81 3.33
N GLN A 246 -8.73 18.93 3.21
CA GLN A 246 -9.39 18.31 4.38
C GLN A 246 -8.40 17.52 5.22
N PHE A 247 -7.57 16.69 4.57
CA PHE A 247 -6.52 15.94 5.26
C PHE A 247 -5.54 16.86 5.97
N LYS A 248 -5.04 17.90 5.28
CA LYS A 248 -4.12 18.91 5.84
C LYS A 248 -4.70 19.57 7.08
N THR A 249 -5.98 19.95 7.04
CA THR A 249 -6.68 20.56 8.18
C THR A 249 -6.70 19.63 9.40
N LEU A 250 -6.99 18.34 9.21
CA LEU A 250 -6.96 17.35 10.29
C LEU A 250 -5.54 17.09 10.78
N PHE A 251 -4.58 16.98 9.86
CA PHE A 251 -3.17 16.76 10.18
C PHE A 251 -2.59 17.89 11.04
N GLU A 252 -2.82 19.15 10.65
CA GLU A 252 -2.38 20.32 11.41
C GLU A 252 -3.05 20.39 12.79
N ARG A 253 -4.35 20.11 12.86
CA ARG A 253 -5.10 20.07 14.11
C ARG A 253 -4.48 19.06 15.10
N TYR A 254 -4.26 17.82 14.67
CA TYR A 254 -3.71 16.79 15.54
C TYR A 254 -2.21 16.98 15.81
N SER A 255 -1.46 17.59 14.89
CA SER A 255 -0.06 17.95 15.12
C SER A 255 0.07 18.97 16.26
N LYS A 256 -0.78 20.02 16.24
CA LYS A 256 -0.85 21.01 17.33
C LYS A 256 -1.23 20.37 18.66
N GLN A 257 -2.23 19.48 18.67
CA GLN A 257 -2.63 18.75 19.88
C GLN A 257 -1.50 17.84 20.42
N ALA A 258 -0.69 17.26 19.55
CA ALA A 258 0.45 16.43 19.90
C ALA A 258 1.72 17.24 20.26
N GLY A 259 1.66 18.58 20.27
CA GLY A 259 2.82 19.44 20.54
C GLY A 259 3.89 19.42 19.44
N LYS A 260 3.56 18.96 18.23
CA LYS A 260 4.47 18.94 17.07
C LYS A 260 4.32 20.26 16.31
N ASN A 261 5.31 21.13 16.45
CA ASN A 261 5.40 22.37 15.68
C ASN A 261 5.92 22.03 14.27
N ASN A 262 5.01 21.83 13.33
CA ASN A 262 5.37 21.66 11.93
C ASN A 262 5.75 23.04 11.37
N THR A 263 7.06 23.24 11.14
CA THR A 263 7.58 24.29 10.25
C THR A 263 7.94 23.68 8.90
#